data_AF-A0A3M0WDX0-F1
#
_entry.id   AF-A0A3M0WDX0-F1
#
_cell.length_a   1.000
_cell.length_b   1.000
_cell.length_c   1.000
_cell.angle_alpha   90.00
_cell.angle_beta   90.00
_cell.angle_gamma   90.00
#
_symmetry.space_group_name_H-M   'P 1'
#
loop_
_entity.id
_entity.type
_entity.pdbx_description
1 polymer ?
#
loop_
_entity_poly.entity_id
_entity_poly.type
_entity_poly.pdbx_seq_one_letter_code
_entity_poly.pdbx_strand_id
1 'polypeptide(L)'
;MWYPQEKDELEREVRRFLSCGEGRKGVHGIIVPHAGYVFSGAVAGQAYSMISGIAKKAVVLSPSHYIPLAGVLSHNKDFWETPLGKLSVNDFGFRTQKIDLKREHAIDNQIPFLQEAGVKEILPLMVGEIDLDEAEDFAKRLSKIYSEEKELVFVFSTDLSHFLSYDSAVEKDLRTIRAIENLDLKGLKENCACGFFPLLIFFSLARMRRWRAKLIDYKNSGDVTEDKSRVVGYGAFWF
;
A
#
# COMPACT_ATOMS: atom_id res chain seq x y z
N MET A 1 8.11 -17.12 0.02
CA MET A 1 7.29 -16.82 -1.17
C MET A 1 6.06 -16.09 -0.68
N TRP A 2 5.71 -14.94 -1.26
CA TRP A 2 4.72 -14.03 -0.68
C TRP A 2 3.28 -14.28 -1.16
N TYR A 3 3.14 -14.84 -2.35
CA TYR A 3 1.88 -15.23 -2.99
C TYR A 3 2.14 -16.41 -3.97
N PRO A 4 1.11 -17.16 -4.38
CA PRO A 4 1.25 -18.28 -5.31
C PRO A 4 1.97 -17.91 -6.61
N GLN A 5 2.86 -18.76 -7.09
CA GLN A 5 3.60 -18.50 -8.34
C GLN A 5 2.95 -19.12 -9.57
N GLU A 6 2.00 -20.03 -9.37
CA GLU A 6 1.19 -20.56 -10.46
C GLU A 6 0.05 -19.60 -10.79
N LYS A 7 -0.07 -19.25 -12.08
CA LYS A 7 -1.01 -18.21 -12.56
C LYS A 7 -2.44 -18.48 -12.10
N ASP A 8 -2.96 -19.68 -12.35
CA ASP A 8 -4.37 -20.01 -12.09
C ASP A 8 -4.68 -20.04 -10.58
N GLU A 9 -3.69 -20.39 -9.76
CA GLU A 9 -3.80 -20.34 -8.30
C GLU A 9 -3.84 -18.90 -7.79
N LEU A 10 -2.90 -18.07 -8.26
CA LEU A 10 -2.83 -16.65 -7.91
C LEU A 10 -4.09 -15.90 -8.34
N GLU A 11 -4.55 -16.10 -9.58
CA GLU A 11 -5.75 -15.47 -10.13
C GLU A 11 -6.99 -15.80 -9.29
N ARG A 12 -7.17 -17.09 -8.95
CA ARG A 12 -8.28 -17.55 -8.12
C ARG A 12 -8.22 -16.96 -6.71
N GLU A 13 -7.04 -16.92 -6.11
CA GLU A 13 -6.86 -16.41 -4.75
C GLU A 13 -7.14 -14.90 -4.67
N VAL A 14 -6.57 -14.11 -5.58
CA VAL A 14 -6.79 -12.66 -5.62
C VAL A 14 -8.26 -12.34 -5.88
N ARG A 15 -8.91 -13.04 -6.82
CA ARG A 15 -10.35 -12.85 -7.07
C ARG A 15 -11.22 -13.16 -5.87
N ARG A 16 -10.87 -14.20 -5.10
CA ARG A 16 -11.56 -14.52 -3.84
C ARG A 16 -11.42 -13.40 -2.82
N PHE A 17 -10.24 -12.77 -2.72
CA PHE A 17 -10.05 -11.64 -1.82
C PHE A 17 -10.83 -10.39 -2.26
N LEU A 18 -10.96 -10.16 -3.57
CA LEU A 18 -11.71 -9.03 -4.13
C LEU A 18 -13.24 -9.20 -4.06
N SER A 19 -13.75 -10.44 -3.91
CA SER A 19 -15.19 -10.72 -3.97
C SER A 19 -16.00 -10.20 -2.78
N CYS A 20 -15.34 -9.57 -1.80
CA CYS A 20 -15.98 -9.04 -0.60
C CYS A 20 -16.66 -7.67 -0.79
N GLY A 21 -16.45 -7.01 -1.93
CA GLY A 21 -17.01 -5.69 -2.20
C GLY A 21 -17.02 -5.33 -3.69
N GLU A 22 -17.60 -4.17 -3.98
CA GLU A 22 -17.68 -3.60 -5.32
C GLU A 22 -17.05 -2.21 -5.33
N GLY A 23 -16.58 -1.78 -6.51
CA GLY A 23 -15.95 -0.49 -6.70
C GLY A 23 -16.81 0.67 -6.18
N ARG A 24 -16.21 1.57 -5.40
CA ARG A 24 -16.86 2.74 -4.83
C ARG A 24 -16.38 4.03 -5.49
N LYS A 25 -17.32 4.78 -6.09
CA LYS A 25 -17.03 6.12 -6.63
C LYS A 25 -16.57 7.08 -5.53
N GLY A 26 -15.62 7.94 -5.88
CA GLY A 26 -15.06 8.93 -4.96
C GLY A 26 -13.97 8.39 -4.03
N VAL A 27 -13.51 7.15 -4.24
CA VAL A 27 -12.28 6.65 -3.60
C VAL A 27 -11.08 7.21 -4.36
N HIS A 28 -10.16 7.83 -3.61
CA HIS A 28 -8.93 8.45 -4.09
C HIS A 28 -7.72 7.54 -3.91
N GLY A 29 -7.80 6.61 -2.96
CA GLY A 29 -6.77 5.61 -2.75
C GLY A 29 -7.05 4.73 -1.55
N ILE A 30 -6.07 3.87 -1.28
CA ILE A 30 -6.12 2.87 -0.23
C ILE A 30 -4.79 2.80 0.53
N ILE A 31 -4.87 2.36 1.78
CA ILE A 31 -3.72 1.99 2.60
C ILE A 31 -3.88 0.51 2.92
N VAL A 32 -2.87 -0.30 2.60
CA VAL A 32 -2.97 -1.77 2.60
C VAL A 32 -1.71 -2.45 3.14
N PRO A 33 -1.85 -3.64 3.75
CA PRO A 33 -0.71 -4.44 4.19
C PRO A 33 0.07 -5.05 3.01
N HIS A 34 1.27 -5.54 3.30
CA HIS A 34 2.13 -6.23 2.35
C HIS A 34 2.78 -7.51 2.88
N ALA A 35 2.32 -8.05 4.01
CA ALA A 35 2.65 -9.43 4.38
C ALA A 35 2.19 -10.46 3.32
N GLY A 36 2.60 -11.72 3.48
CA GLY A 36 2.19 -12.79 2.58
C GLY A 36 0.67 -12.99 2.51
N TYR A 37 0.15 -13.40 1.36
CA TYR A 37 -1.28 -13.44 1.06
C TYR A 37 -2.08 -14.31 2.03
N VAL A 38 -1.48 -15.41 2.50
CA VAL A 38 -2.08 -16.27 3.52
C VAL A 38 -2.43 -15.51 4.80
N PHE A 39 -1.65 -14.48 5.16
CA PHE A 39 -1.86 -13.69 6.38
C PHE A 39 -2.72 -12.45 6.14
N SER A 40 -2.36 -11.63 5.15
CA SER A 40 -2.91 -10.28 5.00
C SER A 40 -3.78 -10.11 3.75
N GLY A 41 -3.83 -11.10 2.86
CA GLY A 41 -4.51 -10.98 1.56
C GLY A 41 -6.01 -10.69 1.68
N ALA A 42 -6.68 -11.27 2.68
CA ALA A 42 -8.09 -10.98 2.94
C ALA A 42 -8.35 -9.55 3.46
N VAL A 43 -7.39 -8.96 4.19
CA VAL A 43 -7.48 -7.58 4.66
C VAL A 43 -7.19 -6.63 3.49
N ALA A 44 -6.13 -6.87 2.72
CA ALA A 44 -5.81 -6.09 1.52
C ALA A 44 -6.95 -6.15 0.48
N GLY A 45 -7.51 -7.33 0.23
CA GLY A 45 -8.59 -7.55 -0.72
C GLY A 45 -9.81 -6.66 -0.50
N GLN A 46 -10.16 -6.40 0.76
CA GLN A 46 -11.26 -5.49 1.11
C GLN A 46 -11.00 -4.07 0.62
N ALA A 47 -9.80 -3.54 0.82
CA ALA A 47 -9.44 -2.23 0.28
C ALA A 47 -9.39 -2.24 -1.25
N TYR A 48 -8.79 -3.25 -1.87
CA TYR A 48 -8.73 -3.34 -3.33
C TYR A 48 -10.10 -3.48 -3.99
N SER A 49 -11.06 -4.14 -3.34
CA SER A 49 -12.45 -4.23 -3.84
C SER A 49 -13.07 -2.83 -4.04
N MET A 50 -12.70 -1.86 -3.21
CA MET A 50 -13.20 -0.48 -3.26
C MET A 50 -12.75 0.28 -4.51
N ILE A 51 -11.61 -0.09 -5.10
CA ILE A 51 -11.09 0.52 -6.34
C ILE A 51 -11.32 -0.35 -7.58
N SER A 52 -11.82 -1.58 -7.40
CA SER A 52 -12.02 -2.55 -8.48
C SER A 52 -13.01 -2.03 -9.52
N GLY A 53 -12.62 -2.11 -10.79
CA GLY A 53 -13.41 -1.61 -11.92
C GLY A 53 -13.43 -0.10 -12.10
N ILE A 54 -12.93 0.67 -11.13
CA ILE A 54 -12.90 2.15 -11.16
C ILE A 54 -11.50 2.67 -11.51
N ALA A 55 -10.47 2.11 -10.89
CA ALA A 55 -9.10 2.54 -11.14
C ALA A 55 -8.58 1.97 -12.46
N LYS A 56 -7.95 2.83 -13.28
CA LYS A 56 -7.17 2.41 -14.46
C LYS A 56 -5.68 2.62 -14.27
N LYS A 57 -5.31 3.54 -13.38
CA LYS A 57 -3.94 3.91 -13.07
C LYS A 57 -3.71 3.89 -11.57
N ALA A 58 -2.53 3.50 -11.11
CA ALA A 58 -2.20 3.55 -9.68
C ALA A 58 -0.78 4.05 -9.42
N VAL A 59 -0.62 4.93 -8.42
CA VAL A 59 0.70 5.19 -7.81
C VAL A 59 0.82 4.28 -6.58
N VAL A 60 1.82 3.41 -6.56
CA VAL A 60 2.07 2.48 -5.47
C VAL A 60 3.28 2.97 -4.68
N LEU A 61 3.08 3.31 -3.40
CA LEU A 61 4.13 3.77 -2.50
C LEU A 61 4.39 2.69 -1.43
N SER A 62 5.61 2.18 -1.39
CA SER A 62 6.00 1.14 -0.43
C SER A 62 7.33 1.48 0.25
N PRO A 63 7.56 1.01 1.49
CA PRO A 63 8.85 1.19 2.16
C PRO A 63 9.96 0.40 1.44
N SER A 64 11.21 0.81 1.66
CA SER A 64 12.40 0.02 1.29
C SER A 64 12.78 -0.95 2.42
N HIS A 65 12.76 -2.25 2.17
CA HIS A 65 13.12 -3.27 3.17
C HIS A 65 14.57 -3.74 3.07
N TYR A 66 15.16 -3.70 1.87
CA TYR A 66 16.44 -4.34 1.60
C TYR A 66 17.59 -3.37 1.33
N ILE A 67 17.27 -2.14 0.96
CA ILE A 67 18.25 -1.14 0.53
C ILE A 67 18.13 0.07 1.46
N PRO A 68 19.20 0.45 2.17
CA PRO A 68 19.26 1.76 2.80
C PRO A 68 19.07 2.83 1.72
N LEU A 69 17.96 3.55 1.79
CA LEU A 69 17.55 4.50 0.77
C LEU A 69 17.26 5.85 1.44
N ALA A 70 17.83 6.91 0.91
CA ALA A 70 17.39 8.27 1.14
C ALA A 70 16.58 8.75 -0.07
N GLY A 71 15.40 9.32 0.14
CA GLY A 71 14.52 9.77 -0.93
C GLY A 71 13.60 8.70 -1.52
N VAL A 72 13.16 8.91 -2.76
CA VAL A 72 12.16 8.08 -3.44
C VAL A 72 12.70 7.58 -4.78
N LEU A 73 12.61 6.27 -5.05
CA LEU A 73 13.03 5.66 -6.31
C LEU A 73 11.85 5.07 -7.08
N SER A 74 11.99 4.95 -8.39
CA SER A 74 11.03 4.26 -9.24
C SER A 74 11.65 3.09 -9.99
N HIS A 75 10.81 2.25 -10.59
CA HIS A 75 11.24 1.09 -11.36
C HIS A 75 11.89 1.48 -12.68
N ASN A 76 12.94 0.77 -13.10
CA ASN A 76 13.71 1.05 -14.31
C ASN A 76 13.24 0.34 -15.58
N LYS A 77 12.11 -0.37 -15.53
CA LYS A 77 11.51 -1.03 -16.69
C LYS A 77 10.14 -0.46 -16.97
N ASP A 78 9.71 -0.57 -18.23
CA ASP A 78 8.40 -0.10 -18.70
C ASP A 78 7.25 -1.03 -18.29
N PHE A 79 7.54 -2.12 -17.56
CA PHE A 79 6.54 -3.02 -17.02
C PHE A 79 7.00 -3.66 -15.71
N TRP A 80 6.02 -4.04 -14.90
CA TRP A 80 6.18 -4.97 -13.78
C TRP A 80 5.62 -6.33 -14.20
N GLU A 81 6.34 -7.41 -13.88
CA GLU A 81 5.97 -8.76 -14.31
C GLU A 81 5.64 -9.63 -13.09
N THR A 82 4.48 -10.27 -13.12
CA THR A 82 4.00 -11.24 -12.13
C THR A 82 3.55 -12.51 -12.86
N PRO A 83 3.16 -13.58 -12.16
CA PRO A 83 2.53 -14.74 -12.80
C PRO A 83 1.24 -14.42 -13.57
N LEU A 84 0.53 -13.33 -13.25
CA LEU A 84 -0.66 -12.88 -13.98
C LEU A 84 -0.32 -12.15 -15.29
N GLY A 85 0.96 -11.90 -15.55
CA GLY A 85 1.47 -11.23 -16.74
C GLY A 85 2.07 -9.86 -16.42
N LYS A 86 2.19 -9.02 -17.45
CA LYS A 86 2.85 -7.71 -17.37
C LYS A 86 1.84 -6.61 -17.08
N LEU A 87 2.23 -5.67 -16.22
CA LEU A 87 1.52 -4.42 -15.93
C LEU A 87 2.39 -3.23 -16.34
N SER A 88 1.84 -2.29 -17.12
CA SER A 88 2.61 -1.16 -17.65
C SER A 88 3.13 -0.25 -16.54
N VAL A 89 4.37 0.22 -16.65
CA VAL A 89 4.97 1.21 -15.74
C VAL A 89 5.10 2.53 -16.48
N ASN A 90 4.50 3.58 -15.92
CA ASN A 90 4.61 4.94 -16.41
C ASN A 90 5.00 5.85 -15.25
N ASP A 91 5.90 6.80 -15.49
CA ASP A 91 6.31 7.72 -14.44
C ASP A 91 5.31 8.85 -14.19
N PHE A 92 4.31 9.07 -15.05
CA PHE A 92 3.37 10.18 -14.98
C PHE A 92 4.06 11.54 -14.83
N GLY A 93 5.28 11.69 -15.36
CA GLY A 93 6.10 12.88 -15.16
C GLY A 93 6.73 13.01 -13.75
N PHE A 94 6.60 12.00 -12.87
CA PHE A 94 7.15 11.97 -11.51
C PHE A 94 8.68 11.93 -11.43
N ARG A 95 9.42 12.02 -12.56
CA ARG A 95 10.90 12.18 -12.65
C ARG A 95 11.66 11.94 -11.34
N THR A 96 12.01 10.69 -11.09
CA THR A 96 12.91 10.29 -10.01
C THR A 96 13.94 9.29 -10.54
N GLN A 97 14.97 9.00 -9.74
CA GLN A 97 15.96 8.00 -10.10
C GLN A 97 15.29 6.62 -10.27
N LYS A 98 15.62 5.95 -11.38
CA LYS A 98 15.08 4.64 -11.74
C LYS A 98 16.09 3.54 -11.42
N ILE A 99 15.67 2.51 -10.69
CA ILE A 99 16.49 1.32 -10.35
C ILE A 99 15.68 0.02 -10.53
N ASP A 100 16.35 -1.13 -10.52
CA ASP A 100 15.66 -2.42 -10.55
C ASP A 100 15.13 -2.78 -9.15
N LEU A 101 13.82 -2.60 -8.97
CA LEU A 101 13.10 -2.86 -7.72
C LEU A 101 12.71 -4.35 -7.52
N LYS A 102 13.16 -5.28 -8.37
CA LYS A 102 12.73 -6.71 -8.34
C LYS A 102 12.91 -7.43 -7.01
N ARG A 103 13.76 -6.93 -6.11
CA ARG A 103 13.95 -7.52 -4.77
C ARG A 103 12.95 -7.02 -3.73
N GLU A 104 12.20 -5.96 -4.01
CA GLU A 104 11.27 -5.35 -3.05
C GLU A 104 9.90 -6.01 -3.10
N HIS A 105 9.59 -6.76 -2.05
CA HIS A 105 8.34 -7.49 -1.94
C HIS A 105 7.15 -6.58 -1.65
N ALA A 106 7.36 -5.44 -0.99
CA ALA A 106 6.26 -4.58 -0.56
C ALA A 106 5.53 -3.90 -1.73
N ILE A 107 6.18 -3.73 -2.88
CA ILE A 107 5.55 -3.31 -4.14
C ILE A 107 5.01 -4.55 -4.86
N ASP A 108 5.81 -5.61 -4.98
CA ASP A 108 5.46 -6.82 -5.72
C ASP A 108 4.14 -7.44 -5.27
N ASN A 109 3.90 -7.47 -3.95
CA ASN A 109 2.68 -8.03 -3.36
C ASN A 109 1.40 -7.25 -3.72
N GLN A 110 1.53 -6.01 -4.16
CA GLN A 110 0.40 -5.15 -4.55
C GLN A 110 -0.02 -5.39 -6.00
N ILE A 111 0.89 -5.88 -6.83
CA ILE A 111 0.69 -5.91 -8.29
C ILE A 111 -0.40 -6.89 -8.72
N PRO A 112 -0.49 -8.13 -8.19
CA PRO A 112 -1.57 -9.05 -8.57
C PRO A 112 -2.96 -8.49 -8.24
N PHE A 113 -3.13 -7.83 -7.08
CA PHE A 113 -4.39 -7.17 -6.73
C PHE A 113 -4.77 -6.07 -7.72
N LEU A 114 -3.81 -5.24 -8.12
CA LEU A 114 -4.03 -4.17 -9.11
C LEU A 114 -4.43 -4.73 -10.48
N GLN A 115 -3.79 -5.82 -10.94
CA GLN A 115 -4.11 -6.48 -12.20
C GLN A 115 -5.56 -6.97 -12.20
N GLU A 116 -5.99 -7.67 -11.14
CA GLU A 116 -7.37 -8.16 -11.03
C GLU A 116 -8.40 -7.06 -10.75
N ALA A 117 -8.00 -5.96 -10.08
CA ALA A 117 -8.84 -4.77 -9.91
C ALA A 117 -9.07 -4.00 -11.24
N GLY A 118 -8.36 -4.37 -12.31
CA GLY A 118 -8.52 -3.80 -13.65
C GLY A 118 -7.61 -2.62 -13.96
N VAL A 119 -6.60 -2.37 -13.12
CA VAL A 119 -5.54 -1.35 -13.36
C VAL A 119 -4.67 -1.79 -14.54
N LYS A 120 -4.27 -0.83 -15.37
CA LYS A 120 -3.50 -1.06 -16.60
C LYS A 120 -2.11 -0.44 -16.57
N GLU A 121 -1.92 0.56 -15.72
CA GLU A 121 -0.70 1.36 -15.66
C GLU A 121 -0.39 1.73 -14.21
N ILE A 122 0.88 1.63 -13.82
CA ILE A 122 1.33 1.93 -12.47
C ILE A 122 2.54 2.85 -12.45
N LEU A 123 2.69 3.59 -11.35
CA LEU A 123 3.94 4.20 -10.94
C LEU A 123 4.36 3.56 -9.61
N PRO A 124 5.28 2.59 -9.63
CA PRO A 124 5.86 2.02 -8.42
C PRO A 124 6.91 2.98 -7.85
N LEU A 125 6.73 3.35 -6.59
CA LEU A 125 7.61 4.23 -5.81
C LEU A 125 8.06 3.51 -4.55
N MET A 126 9.36 3.26 -4.46
CA MET A 126 10.01 2.84 -3.23
C MET A 126 10.40 4.10 -2.45
N VAL A 127 9.92 4.20 -1.22
CA VAL A 127 10.14 5.35 -0.34
C VAL A 127 11.10 4.94 0.76
N GLY A 128 12.27 5.58 0.77
CA GLY A 128 13.26 5.45 1.83
C GLY A 128 13.09 6.51 2.91
N GLU A 129 14.16 6.77 3.64
CA GLU A 129 14.24 7.82 4.63
C GLU A 129 14.09 9.19 3.96
N ILE A 130 13.10 9.94 4.44
CA ILE A 130 12.80 11.32 4.05
C ILE A 130 12.36 12.11 5.27
N ASP A 131 12.60 13.41 5.27
CA ASP A 131 12.05 14.33 6.27
C ASP A 131 10.63 14.82 5.91
N LEU A 132 10.10 15.74 6.72
CA LEU A 132 8.75 16.27 6.53
C LEU A 132 8.64 17.22 5.34
N ASP A 133 9.70 17.99 5.05
CA ASP A 133 9.73 18.94 3.96
C ASP A 133 9.80 18.18 2.62
N GLU A 134 10.66 17.15 2.56
CA GLU A 134 10.72 16.21 1.45
C GLU A 134 9.39 15.49 1.23
N ALA A 135 8.75 15.00 2.30
CA ALA A 135 7.43 14.36 2.21
C ALA A 135 6.35 15.31 1.67
N GLU A 136 6.38 16.59 2.07
CA GLU A 136 5.49 17.62 1.54
C GLU A 136 5.75 17.90 0.06
N ASP A 137 7.01 17.96 -0.36
CA ASP A 137 7.37 18.20 -1.75
C ASP A 137 6.99 17.03 -2.66
N PHE A 138 7.17 15.79 -2.21
CA PHE A 138 6.64 14.63 -2.93
C PHE A 138 5.11 14.67 -2.99
N ALA A 139 4.43 15.00 -1.90
CA ALA A 139 2.97 15.13 -1.88
C ALA A 139 2.45 16.20 -2.85
N LYS A 140 3.13 17.35 -2.97
CA LYS A 140 2.78 18.39 -3.97
C LYS A 140 2.86 17.85 -5.40
N ARG A 141 3.92 17.13 -5.72
CA ARG A 141 4.12 16.52 -7.05
C ARG A 141 3.04 15.48 -7.36
N LEU A 142 2.76 14.58 -6.42
CA LEU A 142 1.71 13.57 -6.55
C LEU A 142 0.32 14.20 -6.65
N SER A 143 0.06 15.27 -5.90
CA SER A 143 -1.19 16.03 -5.97
C SER A 143 -1.40 16.64 -7.35
N LYS A 144 -0.34 17.13 -8.01
CA LYS A 144 -0.41 17.62 -9.38
C LYS A 144 -0.76 16.50 -10.36
N ILE A 145 -0.04 15.37 -10.28
CA ILE A 145 -0.27 14.19 -11.13
C ILE A 145 -1.72 13.71 -11.01
N TYR A 146 -2.25 13.61 -9.79
CA TYR A 146 -3.64 13.22 -9.56
C TYR A 146 -4.67 14.16 -10.20
N SER A 147 -4.36 15.45 -10.33
CA SER A 147 -5.26 16.40 -11.01
C SER A 147 -5.23 16.28 -12.54
N GLU A 148 -4.13 15.77 -13.09
CA GLU A 148 -3.88 15.68 -14.54
C GLU A 148 -4.31 14.31 -15.09
N GLU A 149 -4.19 13.25 -14.29
CA GLU A 149 -4.48 11.87 -14.68
C GLU A 149 -5.89 11.42 -14.27
N LYS A 150 -6.65 10.91 -15.25
CA LYS A 150 -7.99 10.34 -15.00
C LYS A 150 -7.88 8.93 -14.43
N GLU A 151 -8.82 8.58 -13.55
CA GLU A 151 -8.95 7.24 -12.96
C GLU A 151 -7.66 6.75 -12.27
N LEU A 152 -6.87 7.70 -11.75
CA LEU A 152 -5.70 7.47 -10.92
C LEU A 152 -6.11 7.28 -9.47
N VAL A 153 -5.57 6.26 -8.81
CA VAL A 153 -5.65 6.07 -7.37
C VAL A 153 -4.27 5.95 -6.73
N PHE A 154 -4.20 6.15 -5.42
CA PHE A 154 -3.00 5.90 -4.63
C PHE A 154 -3.10 4.59 -3.86
N VAL A 155 -1.99 3.86 -3.77
CA VAL A 155 -1.84 2.68 -2.91
C VAL A 155 -0.66 2.93 -1.98
N PHE A 156 -0.92 3.11 -0.70
CA PHE A 156 0.12 3.21 0.33
C PHE A 156 0.27 1.87 1.04
N SER A 157 1.45 1.26 0.93
CA SER A 157 1.73 -0.09 1.41
C SER A 157 2.39 -0.03 2.80
N THR A 158 1.74 -0.62 3.81
CA THR A 158 2.25 -0.70 5.19
C THR A 158 1.58 -1.81 5.99
N ASP A 159 2.38 -2.64 6.64
CA ASP A 159 1.95 -3.39 7.83
C ASP A 159 2.04 -2.46 9.06
N LEU A 160 1.41 -2.86 10.17
CA LEU A 160 1.37 -2.09 11.42
C LEU A 160 2.49 -2.56 12.38
N SER A 161 2.15 -3.03 13.58
CA SER A 161 3.13 -3.55 14.54
C SER A 161 3.74 -4.89 14.10
N HIS A 162 4.93 -5.20 14.62
CA HIS A 162 5.67 -6.42 14.32
C HIS A 162 6.17 -7.10 15.59
N PHE A 163 6.03 -8.42 15.65
CA PHE A 163 6.61 -9.32 16.65
C PHE A 163 6.23 -9.02 18.11
N LEU A 164 5.06 -8.44 18.34
CA LEU A 164 4.47 -8.25 19.66
C LEU A 164 3.55 -9.42 20.02
N SER A 165 3.24 -9.61 21.31
CA SER A 165 2.13 -10.47 21.70
C SER A 165 0.81 -9.91 21.16
N TYR A 166 -0.20 -10.76 20.98
CA TYR A 166 -1.49 -10.38 20.40
C TYR A 166 -2.09 -9.13 21.05
N ASP A 167 -2.22 -9.10 22.37
CA ASP A 167 -2.85 -7.96 23.07
C ASP A 167 -2.03 -6.67 22.94
N SER A 168 -0.70 -6.76 23.00
CA SER A 168 0.18 -5.61 22.80
C SER A 168 0.18 -5.11 21.35
N ALA A 169 0.05 -6.03 20.38
CA ALA A 169 -0.12 -5.68 18.98
C ALA A 169 -1.44 -4.93 18.78
N VAL A 170 -2.55 -5.46 19.28
CA VAL A 170 -3.87 -4.81 19.19
C VAL A 170 -3.84 -3.40 19.79
N GLU A 171 -3.27 -3.23 20.99
CA GLU A 171 -3.16 -1.91 21.63
C GLU A 171 -2.36 -0.91 20.77
N LYS A 172 -1.18 -1.32 20.27
CA LYS A 172 -0.31 -0.47 19.44
C LYS A 172 -0.91 -0.19 18.07
N ASP A 173 -1.52 -1.18 17.45
CA ASP A 173 -2.14 -1.08 16.13
C ASP A 173 -3.33 -0.13 16.16
N LEU A 174 -4.19 -0.22 17.18
CA LEU A 174 -5.32 0.71 17.34
C LEU A 174 -4.87 2.16 17.50
N ARG A 175 -3.71 2.41 18.13
CA ARG A 175 -3.11 3.75 18.20
C ARG A 175 -2.62 4.20 16.82
N THR A 176 -1.96 3.31 16.08
CA THR A 176 -1.51 3.59 14.69
C THR A 176 -2.68 3.89 13.77
N ILE A 177 -3.74 3.08 13.83
CA ILE A 177 -4.99 3.25 13.07
C ILE A 177 -5.58 4.64 13.34
N ARG A 178 -5.75 5.00 14.62
CA ARG A 178 -6.25 6.33 14.99
C ARG A 178 -5.33 7.45 14.51
N ALA A 179 -4.02 7.23 14.51
CA ALA A 179 -3.08 8.22 13.99
C ALA A 179 -3.26 8.42 12.48
N ILE A 180 -3.48 7.34 11.72
CA ILE A 180 -3.75 7.40 10.27
C ILE A 180 -5.07 8.13 9.98
N GLU A 181 -6.16 7.78 10.68
CA GLU A 181 -7.49 8.38 10.45
C GLU A 181 -7.51 9.89 10.79
N ASN A 182 -6.73 10.31 11.79
CA ASN A 182 -6.66 11.69 12.24
C ASN A 182 -5.50 12.50 11.64
N LEU A 183 -4.66 11.88 10.80
CA LEU A 183 -3.42 12.47 10.29
C LEU A 183 -2.53 12.99 11.46
N ASP A 184 -2.44 12.23 12.55
CA ASP A 184 -1.65 12.56 13.74
C ASP A 184 -0.20 12.10 13.58
N LEU A 185 0.67 13.05 13.22
CA LEU A 185 2.08 12.80 12.99
C LEU A 185 2.81 12.31 14.25
N LYS A 186 2.41 12.81 15.43
CA LYS A 186 3.04 12.41 16.69
C LYS A 186 2.71 10.96 17.00
N GLY A 187 1.43 10.61 16.91
CA GLY A 187 0.97 9.23 17.06
C GLY A 187 1.61 8.28 16.07
N LEU A 188 1.82 8.69 14.81
CA LEU A 188 2.50 7.85 13.83
C LEU A 188 3.98 7.58 14.20
N LYS A 189 4.71 8.61 14.64
CA LYS A 189 6.12 8.50 15.07
C LYS A 189 6.33 7.56 16.25
N GLU A 190 5.40 7.55 17.21
CA GLU A 190 5.49 6.68 18.40
C GLU A 190 5.21 5.20 18.08
N ASN A 191 4.52 4.93 16.96
CA ASN A 191 4.05 3.59 16.63
C ASN A 191 4.84 2.86 15.54
N CYS A 192 5.70 3.54 14.77
CA CYS A 192 6.69 2.94 13.86
C CYS A 192 6.15 1.83 12.94
N ALA A 193 5.05 2.10 12.23
CA ALA A 193 4.61 1.22 11.14
C ALA A 193 5.72 1.08 10.07
N CYS A 194 5.83 -0.08 9.40
CA CYS A 194 6.93 -0.29 8.44
C CYS A 194 6.89 0.70 7.26
N GLY A 195 5.70 1.12 6.85
CA GLY A 195 5.47 2.18 5.86
C GLY A 195 5.49 3.59 6.42
N PHE A 196 6.25 3.87 7.48
CA PHE A 196 6.32 5.19 8.11
C PHE A 196 6.54 6.32 7.09
N PHE A 197 7.56 6.21 6.23
CA PHE A 197 7.88 7.24 5.23
C PHE A 197 6.83 7.37 4.12
N PRO A 198 6.30 6.28 3.51
CA PRO A 198 5.10 6.37 2.67
C PRO A 198 3.93 7.08 3.35
N LEU A 199 3.70 6.82 4.65
CA LEU A 199 2.62 7.45 5.41
C LEU A 199 2.86 8.95 5.68
N LEU A 200 4.11 9.41 5.76
CA LEU A 200 4.40 10.86 5.80
C LEU A 200 3.92 11.55 4.52
N ILE A 201 4.20 10.95 3.36
CA ILE A 201 3.71 11.45 2.07
C ILE A 201 2.18 11.42 2.03
N PHE A 202 1.56 10.34 2.51
CA PHE A 202 0.10 10.26 2.64
C PHE A 202 -0.45 11.38 3.52
N PHE A 203 0.14 11.66 4.68
CA PHE A 203 -0.34 12.70 5.60
C PHE A 203 -0.28 14.08 4.96
N SER A 204 0.81 14.41 4.28
CA SER A 204 0.95 15.67 3.55
C SER A 204 -0.08 15.77 2.42
N LEU A 205 -0.22 14.71 1.61
CA LEU A 205 -1.17 14.66 0.49
C LEU A 205 -2.63 14.77 0.96
N ALA A 206 -3.01 14.02 2.00
CA ALA A 206 -4.35 14.00 2.56
C ALA A 206 -4.74 15.36 3.15
N ARG A 207 -3.82 16.06 3.84
CA ARG A 207 -4.07 17.43 4.33
C ARG A 207 -4.31 18.41 3.18
N MET A 208 -3.46 18.39 2.16
CA MET A 208 -3.60 19.27 0.98
C MET A 208 -4.93 19.06 0.26
N ARG A 209 -5.36 17.80 0.14
CA ARG A 209 -6.57 17.40 -0.57
C ARG A 209 -7.83 17.33 0.29
N ARG A 210 -7.71 17.55 1.60
CA ARG A 210 -8.77 17.36 2.60
C ARG A 210 -9.36 15.95 2.60
N TRP A 211 -8.53 14.95 2.33
CA TRP A 211 -8.91 13.54 2.40
C TRP A 211 -8.82 13.00 3.82
N ARG A 212 -9.61 11.97 4.12
CA ARG A 212 -9.60 11.27 5.41
C ARG A 212 -9.64 9.78 5.17
N ALA A 213 -8.63 9.08 5.69
CA ALA A 213 -8.66 7.63 5.75
C ALA A 213 -9.75 7.15 6.70
N LYS A 214 -10.39 6.04 6.31
CA LYS A 214 -11.36 5.30 7.10
C LYS A 214 -10.95 3.85 7.11
N LEU A 215 -10.85 3.27 8.31
CA LEU A 215 -10.59 1.84 8.45
C LEU A 215 -11.72 1.02 7.80
N ILE A 216 -11.34 -0.02 7.07
CA ILE A 216 -12.24 -1.03 6.50
C ILE A 216 -12.19 -2.27 7.39
N ASP A 217 -10.99 -2.79 7.62
CA ASP A 217 -10.76 -3.98 8.44
C ASP A 217 -9.39 -3.91 9.11
N TYR A 218 -9.28 -4.60 10.24
CA TYR A 218 -8.05 -4.78 11.00
C TYR A 218 -7.97 -6.21 11.50
N LYS A 219 -6.84 -6.86 11.24
CA LYS A 219 -6.48 -8.18 11.76
C LYS A 219 -5.00 -8.24 12.07
N ASN A 220 -4.55 -9.31 12.70
CA ASN A 220 -3.14 -9.65 12.79
C ASN A 220 -2.89 -11.12 12.43
N SER A 221 -1.62 -11.51 12.27
CA SER A 221 -1.26 -12.87 11.88
C SER A 221 -1.80 -13.96 12.80
N GLY A 222 -2.00 -13.67 14.09
CA GLY A 222 -2.57 -14.60 15.07
C GLY A 222 -4.04 -14.94 14.83
N ASP A 223 -4.77 -14.11 14.08
CA ASP A 223 -6.14 -14.40 13.63
C ASP A 223 -6.18 -15.46 12.53
N VAL A 224 -5.03 -15.77 11.91
CA VAL A 224 -4.88 -16.79 10.86
C VAL A 224 -4.15 -18.02 11.37
N THR A 225 -3.06 -17.83 12.13
CA THR A 225 -2.18 -18.93 12.57
C THR A 225 -2.57 -19.54 13.91
N GLU A 226 -3.47 -18.91 14.67
CA GLU A 226 -3.76 -19.18 16.09
C GLU A 226 -2.57 -18.97 17.05
N ASP A 227 -1.34 -18.74 16.55
CA ASP A 227 -0.19 -18.34 17.35
C ASP A 227 -0.28 -16.85 17.72
N LYS A 228 -0.55 -16.60 19.00
CA LYS A 228 -0.74 -15.27 19.59
C LYS A 228 0.51 -14.72 20.29
N SER A 229 1.63 -15.45 20.25
CA SER A 229 2.84 -15.09 20.98
C SER A 229 3.62 -13.95 20.32
N ARG A 230 3.63 -13.93 18.97
CA ARG A 230 4.38 -12.97 18.15
C ARG A 230 3.66 -12.72 16.84
N VAL A 231 2.94 -11.60 16.73
CA VAL A 231 2.08 -11.30 15.58
C VAL A 231 2.53 -10.07 14.80
N VAL A 232 2.02 -9.94 13.57
CA VAL A 232 2.14 -8.74 12.73
C VAL A 232 0.74 -8.19 12.46
N GLY A 233 0.55 -6.88 12.63
CA GLY A 233 -0.73 -6.20 12.44
C GLY A 233 -0.99 -5.75 10.99
N TYR A 234 -2.24 -5.84 10.55
CA TYR A 234 -2.69 -5.54 9.19
C TYR A 234 -3.92 -4.63 9.24
N GLY A 235 -3.82 -3.43 8.67
CA GLY A 235 -4.94 -2.49 8.54
C GLY A 235 -5.22 -2.19 7.08
N ALA A 236 -6.49 -2.21 6.70
CA ALA A 236 -6.97 -1.78 5.38
C ALA A 236 -7.79 -0.50 5.50
N PHE A 237 -7.50 0.49 4.67
CA PHE A 237 -8.20 1.78 4.67
C PHE A 237 -8.56 2.21 3.26
N TRP A 238 -9.60 3.02 3.14
CA TRP A 238 -9.87 3.83 1.95
C TRP A 238 -9.92 5.31 2.32
N PHE A 239 -9.67 6.18 1.34
CA PHE A 239 -9.80 7.64 1.48
C PHE A 239 -10.26 8.29 0.18
#